data_AF-A0A947RUS9-F1
#
_entry.id   AF-A0A947RUS9-F1
#
_cell.length_a   1.000
_cell.length_b   1.000
_cell.length_c   1.000
_cell.angle_alpha   90.00
_cell.angle_beta   90.00
_cell.angle_gamma   90.00
#
_symmetry.space_group_name_H-M   'P 1'
#
loop_
_entity.id
_entity.type
_entity.pdbx_description
1 polymer ?
#
loop_
_entity_poly.entity_id
_entity_poly.type
_entity_poly.pdbx_seq_one_letter_code
_entity_poly.pdbx_strand_id
1 'polypeptide(L)'
;MIAAIAISTDLTVWVSALLTLMVFSFLYRDNPFYKVAEHIFVGVSAAYWMVIGFWTTFWPQVVVKLVPAASRVTSPEAVPGGTDLTALAPLALGLLMLCRLVPSWAWLGRWPTAFVIGTTAGYGLVRYIRSDFVYQIRATVGRGLLPMVDGRWLWQESLAALVILIGTLSGLVYFINTREHRGAYGRVARLGLMFMLVTFGASFGSAVMARFALLIGRFQELLGEWLGLIS
;
A
#
# COMPACT_ATOMS: atom_id res chain seq x y z
N MET A 1 -42.51 -15.26 9.92
CA MET A 1 -41.71 -15.04 11.13
C MET A 1 -41.06 -13.67 10.97
N ILE A 2 -41.66 -12.64 11.56
CA ILE A 2 -41.23 -11.25 11.39
C ILE A 2 -39.98 -11.10 12.23
N ALA A 3 -38.82 -10.89 11.60
CA ALA A 3 -37.59 -10.57 12.32
C ALA A 3 -37.88 -9.30 13.15
N ALA A 4 -37.76 -9.42 14.47
CA ALA A 4 -37.86 -8.27 15.34
C ALA A 4 -36.79 -7.28 14.89
N ILE A 5 -37.19 -6.05 14.55
CA ILE A 5 -36.28 -4.94 14.26
C ILE A 5 -35.49 -4.69 15.56
N ALA A 6 -34.34 -5.33 15.68
CA ALA A 6 -33.42 -5.16 16.80
C ALA A 6 -32.37 -4.14 16.34
N ILE A 7 -32.68 -2.86 16.56
CA ILE A 7 -31.73 -1.79 16.30
C ILE A 7 -30.51 -2.02 17.22
N SER A 8 -29.30 -1.89 16.69
CA SER A 8 -28.07 -2.09 17.46
C SER A 8 -28.04 -1.22 18.73
N THR A 9 -27.57 -1.80 19.83
CA THR A 9 -27.33 -1.09 21.10
C THR A 9 -25.92 -0.53 21.19
N ASP A 10 -25.02 -0.89 20.28
CA ASP A 10 -23.60 -0.55 20.37
C ASP A 10 -23.30 0.85 19.82
N LEU A 11 -22.73 1.70 20.67
CA LEU A 11 -22.37 3.08 20.32
C LEU A 11 -21.44 3.14 19.10
N THR A 12 -20.53 2.17 18.96
CA THR A 12 -19.60 2.11 17.83
C THR A 12 -20.33 1.92 16.50
N VAL A 13 -21.34 1.06 16.46
CA VAL A 13 -22.16 0.79 15.25
C VAL A 13 -22.96 2.04 14.88
N TRP A 14 -23.47 2.77 15.87
CA TRP A 14 -24.15 4.05 15.64
C TRP A 14 -23.22 5.11 15.04
N VAL A 15 -22.00 5.24 15.58
CA VAL A 15 -21.01 6.19 15.07
C VAL A 15 -20.59 5.83 13.64
N SER A 16 -20.32 4.55 13.37
CA SER A 16 -19.89 4.10 12.04
C SER A 16 -21.02 4.21 11.00
N ALA A 17 -22.25 3.85 11.36
CA ALA A 17 -23.44 3.99 10.52
C ALA A 17 -23.68 5.46 10.15
N LEU A 18 -23.66 6.36 11.15
CA LEU A 18 -23.88 7.79 10.94
C LEU A 18 -22.79 8.42 10.08
N LEU A 19 -21.51 8.08 10.31
CA LEU A 19 -20.41 8.53 9.45
C LEU A 19 -20.56 8.00 8.01
N THR A 20 -20.99 6.75 7.85
CA THR A 20 -21.25 6.15 6.53
C THR A 20 -22.36 6.90 5.79
N LEU A 21 -23.45 7.26 6.48
CA LEU A 21 -24.52 8.08 5.92
C LEU A 21 -24.06 9.50 5.56
N MET A 22 -23.21 10.11 6.40
CA MET A 22 -22.61 11.42 6.08
C MET A 22 -21.78 11.37 4.80
N VAL A 23 -21.02 10.29 4.59
CA VAL A 23 -20.26 10.07 3.35
C VAL A 23 -21.20 9.85 2.16
N PHE A 24 -22.25 9.04 2.31
CA PHE A 24 -23.23 8.82 1.25
C PHE A 24 -24.01 10.08 0.86
N SER A 25 -24.13 11.08 1.75
CA SER A 25 -24.78 12.36 1.41
C SER A 25 -24.13 13.06 0.22
N PHE A 26 -22.85 12.82 -0.05
CA PHE A 26 -22.15 13.34 -1.22
C PHE A 26 -22.79 12.92 -2.55
N LEU A 27 -23.38 11.71 -2.61
CA LEU A 27 -24.00 11.18 -3.82
C LEU A 27 -25.19 12.02 -4.28
N TYR A 28 -25.84 12.74 -3.36
CA TYR A 28 -26.96 13.62 -3.67
C TYR A 28 -26.50 15.05 -4.01
N ARG A 29 -25.65 15.65 -3.16
CA ARG A 29 -25.07 16.99 -3.34
C ARG A 29 -23.95 17.23 -2.32
N ASP A 30 -23.04 18.16 -2.59
CA ASP A 30 -22.10 18.68 -1.58
C ASP A 30 -22.85 19.28 -0.38
N ASN A 31 -22.91 18.53 0.72
CA ASN A 31 -23.63 18.87 1.94
C ASN A 31 -22.62 19.15 3.09
N PRO A 32 -22.86 20.12 3.98
CA PRO A 32 -22.07 20.29 5.21
C PRO A 32 -21.73 18.99 5.95
N PHE A 33 -22.65 18.03 6.01
CA PHE A 33 -22.41 16.72 6.66
C PHE A 33 -21.26 15.93 6.02
N TYR A 34 -21.17 15.93 4.68
CA TYR A 34 -20.05 15.29 3.98
C TYR A 34 -18.72 15.97 4.30
N LYS A 35 -18.68 17.31 4.31
CA LYS A 35 -17.45 18.08 4.62
C LYS A 35 -16.95 17.81 6.04
N VAL A 36 -17.86 17.65 7.01
CA VAL A 36 -17.48 17.27 8.38
C VAL A 36 -16.84 15.88 8.39
N ALA A 37 -17.45 14.90 7.73
CA ALA A 37 -16.88 13.55 7.62
C ALA A 37 -15.50 13.56 6.93
N GLU A 38 -15.34 14.37 5.87
CA GLU A 38 -14.08 14.55 5.16
C GLU A 38 -12.98 15.13 6.08
N HIS A 39 -13.28 16.20 6.82
CA HIS A 39 -12.32 16.79 7.76
C HIS A 39 -11.94 15.85 8.91
N ILE A 40 -12.91 15.09 9.45
CA ILE A 40 -12.64 14.06 10.46
C ILE A 40 -11.72 12.99 9.88
N PHE A 41 -12.04 12.48 8.68
CA PHE A 41 -11.25 11.43 8.04
C PHE A 41 -9.81 11.86 7.75
N VAL A 42 -9.62 13.05 7.19
CA VAL A 42 -8.28 13.60 6.91
C VAL A 42 -7.52 13.89 8.22
N GLY A 43 -8.20 14.43 9.23
CA GLY A 43 -7.61 14.71 10.54
C GLY A 43 -7.14 13.45 11.26
N VAL A 44 -7.98 12.41 11.32
CA VAL A 44 -7.64 11.11 11.91
C VAL A 44 -6.50 10.44 11.14
N SER A 45 -6.54 10.49 9.81
CA SER A 45 -5.47 9.93 8.98
C SER A 45 -4.13 10.62 9.23
N ALA A 46 -4.11 11.95 9.31
CA ALA A 46 -2.91 12.71 9.62
C ALA A 46 -2.39 12.43 11.04
N ALA A 47 -3.29 12.37 12.03
CA ALA A 47 -2.94 12.05 13.40
C ALA A 47 -2.36 10.64 13.55
N TYR A 48 -2.95 9.65 12.87
CA TYR A 48 -2.46 8.27 12.86
C TYR A 48 -1.03 8.19 12.34
N TRP A 49 -0.74 8.80 11.19
CA TRP A 49 0.60 8.86 10.63
C TRP A 49 1.59 9.60 11.53
N MET A 50 1.16 10.68 12.18
CA MET A 50 2.00 11.43 13.12
C MET A 50 2.37 10.59 14.35
N VAL A 51 1.38 9.93 14.97
CA VAL A 51 1.58 9.09 16.17
C VAL A 51 2.48 7.89 15.84
N ILE A 52 2.22 7.21 14.72
CA ILE A 52 3.06 6.10 14.29
C ILE A 52 4.46 6.57 13.97
N GLY A 53 4.62 7.65 13.19
CA GLY A 53 5.94 8.20 12.88
C GLY A 53 6.72 8.59 14.13
N PHE A 54 6.04 9.16 15.12
CA PHE A 54 6.64 9.52 16.39
C PHE A 54 7.15 8.28 17.14
N TRP A 55 6.30 7.29 17.39
CA TRP A 55 6.66 6.13 18.22
C TRP A 55 7.56 5.11 17.51
N THR A 56 7.42 4.93 16.20
CA THR A 56 8.17 3.91 15.44
C THR A 56 9.47 4.45 14.84
N THR A 57 9.56 5.76 14.59
CA THR A 57 10.73 6.36 13.93
C THR A 57 11.42 7.37 14.83
N PHE A 58 10.73 8.44 15.24
CA PHE A 58 11.36 9.54 15.97
C PHE A 58 11.88 9.09 17.35
N TRP A 59 11.04 8.42 18.13
CA TRP A 59 11.36 7.94 19.47
C TRP A 59 12.58 7.00 19.50
N PRO A 60 12.62 5.90 18.73
CA PRO A 60 13.77 4.99 18.76
C PRO A 60 15.02 5.57 18.08
N GLN A 61 14.89 6.31 16.97
CA GLN A 61 16.05 6.76 16.20
C GLN A 61 16.70 8.04 16.75
N VAL A 62 15.94 8.85 17.47
CA VAL A 62 16.41 10.13 18.00
C VAL A 62 16.53 10.05 19.52
N VAL A 63 15.40 9.87 20.22
CA VAL A 63 15.34 10.01 21.69
C VAL A 63 16.10 8.88 22.39
N VAL A 64 15.83 7.63 22.03
CA VAL A 64 16.46 6.45 22.65
C VAL A 64 17.96 6.37 22.34
N LYS A 65 18.38 6.78 21.14
CA LYS A 65 19.80 6.77 20.76
C LYS A 65 20.62 7.91 21.41
N LEU A 66 20.03 9.09 21.59
CA LEU A 66 20.68 10.20 22.30
C LEU A 66 20.69 9.98 23.83
N VAL A 67 19.58 9.47 24.37
CA VAL A 67 19.42 9.21 25.80
C VAL A 67 19.02 7.73 25.98
N PRO A 68 20.00 6.81 26.05
CA PRO A 68 19.72 5.38 26.23
C PRO A 68 18.88 5.06 27.46
N ALA A 69 18.90 5.91 28.50
CA ALA A 69 18.03 5.78 29.66
C ALA A 69 16.53 5.96 29.37
N ALA A 70 16.17 6.71 28.31
CA ALA A 70 14.79 6.93 27.89
C ALA A 70 14.15 5.66 27.28
N SER A 71 14.95 4.67 26.87
CA SER A 71 14.47 3.38 26.38
C SER A 71 13.56 2.66 27.39
N ARG A 72 13.78 2.87 28.68
CA ARG A 72 13.01 2.24 29.77
C ARG A 72 11.54 2.65 29.80
N VAL A 73 11.17 3.76 29.16
CA VAL A 73 9.78 4.22 29.05
C VAL A 73 8.96 3.33 28.11
N THR A 74 9.59 2.80 27.06
CA THR A 74 8.91 1.94 26.07
C THR A 74 9.22 0.47 26.28
N SER A 75 10.38 0.15 26.84
CA SER A 75 10.83 -1.21 27.09
C SER A 75 11.56 -1.26 28.44
N PRO A 76 10.84 -1.57 29.54
CA PRO A 76 11.40 -1.55 30.90
C PRO A 76 12.61 -2.48 31.09
N GLU A 77 12.75 -3.52 30.25
CA GLU A 77 13.83 -4.52 30.30
C GLU A 77 15.02 -4.19 29.37
N ALA A 78 14.99 -3.08 28.63
CA ALA A 78 16.06 -2.73 27.72
C ALA A 78 17.34 -2.36 28.48
N VAL A 79 18.44 -3.07 28.20
CA VAL A 79 19.78 -2.70 28.66
C VAL A 79 20.17 -1.40 27.92
N PRO A 80 20.41 -0.28 28.64
CA PRO A 80 20.82 0.95 27.99
C PRO A 80 22.16 0.72 27.28
N GLY A 81 22.17 0.84 25.95
CA GLY A 81 23.41 0.85 25.17
C GLY A 81 24.24 2.11 25.45
N GLY A 82 25.38 2.20 24.76
CA GLY A 82 26.15 3.45 24.71
C GLY A 82 25.39 4.57 23.98
N THR A 83 25.72 5.82 24.27
CA THR A 83 25.17 6.97 23.54
C THR A 83 25.69 6.97 22.11
N ASP A 84 24.80 6.75 21.15
CA ASP A 84 25.14 6.79 19.73
C ASP A 84 24.93 8.20 19.19
N LEU A 85 26.03 8.95 19.04
CA LEU A 85 26.01 10.30 18.46
C LEU A 85 25.55 10.33 17.00
N THR A 86 25.43 9.17 16.33
CA THR A 86 24.90 9.08 14.96
C THR A 86 23.46 9.57 14.84
N ALA A 87 22.70 9.60 15.94
CA ALA A 87 21.35 10.17 16.00
C ALA A 87 21.30 11.71 15.94
N LEU A 88 22.44 12.40 16.10
CA LEU A 88 22.51 13.85 15.88
C LEU A 88 22.32 14.23 14.41
N ALA A 89 22.74 13.38 13.47
CA ALA A 89 22.60 13.64 12.04
C ALA A 89 21.11 13.74 11.60
N PRO A 90 20.23 12.75 11.89
CA PRO A 90 18.81 12.87 11.57
C PRO A 90 18.10 13.97 12.38
N LEU A 91 18.54 14.25 13.62
CA LEU A 91 18.01 15.37 14.40
C LEU A 91 18.35 16.72 13.77
N ALA A 92 19.60 16.92 13.35
CA ALA A 92 20.04 18.13 12.66
C ALA A 92 19.30 18.31 11.32
N LEU A 93 19.15 17.24 10.52
CA LEU A 93 18.37 17.27 9.29
C LEU A 93 16.88 17.55 9.55
N GLY A 94 16.30 17.01 10.64
CA GLY A 94 14.94 17.28 11.06
C GLY A 94 14.72 18.75 11.44
N LEU A 95 15.64 19.33 12.23
CA LEU A 95 15.61 20.75 12.61
C LEU A 95 15.79 21.67 11.39
N LEU A 96 16.69 21.33 10.47
CA LEU A 96 16.85 22.06 9.20
C LEU A 96 15.57 22.04 8.36
N MET A 97 14.75 20.99 8.50
CA MET A 97 13.46 20.93 7.80
C MET A 97 12.45 21.95 8.36
N LEU A 98 12.51 22.26 9.66
CA LEU A 98 11.67 23.30 10.28
C LEU A 98 12.01 24.70 9.78
N CYS A 99 13.27 24.95 9.37
CA CYS A 99 13.66 26.21 8.74
C CYS A 99 12.89 26.51 7.43
N ARG A 100 12.18 25.52 6.87
CA ARG A 100 11.29 25.70 5.71
C ARG A 100 10.02 26.52 6.03
N LEU A 101 9.61 26.58 7.29
CA LEU A 101 8.44 27.38 7.73
C LEU A 101 8.69 28.89 7.58
N VAL A 102 9.96 29.31 7.58
CA VAL A 102 10.35 30.70 7.40
C VAL A 102 10.87 30.90 5.97
N PRO A 103 10.22 31.74 5.13
CA PRO A 103 10.59 31.92 3.73
C PRO A 103 12.08 32.27 3.51
N SER A 104 12.66 33.05 4.42
CA SER A 104 14.07 33.49 4.35
C SER A 104 15.09 32.37 4.55
N TRP A 105 14.76 31.32 5.31
CA TRP A 105 15.67 30.21 5.65
C TRP A 105 15.33 28.92 4.92
N ALA A 106 14.35 28.97 4.01
CA ALA A 106 13.87 27.81 3.27
C ALA A 106 14.95 27.11 2.41
N TRP A 107 16.06 27.80 2.10
CA TRP A 107 17.19 27.18 1.40
C TRP A 107 17.89 26.08 2.23
N LEU A 108 17.93 26.21 3.56
CA LEU A 108 18.49 25.19 4.46
C LEU A 108 17.63 23.91 4.46
N GLY A 109 16.31 24.07 4.30
CA GLY A 109 15.36 22.98 4.15
C GLY A 109 15.54 22.15 2.87
N ARG A 110 16.32 22.62 1.89
CA ARG A 110 16.60 21.87 0.64
C ARG A 110 17.51 20.67 0.87
N TRP A 111 18.42 20.74 1.84
CA TRP A 111 19.36 19.66 2.14
C TRP A 111 18.66 18.40 2.67
N PRO A 112 17.77 18.48 3.68
CA PRO A 112 16.95 17.34 4.08
C PRO A 112 16.12 16.77 2.93
N THR A 113 15.50 17.60 2.09
CA THR A 113 14.70 17.10 0.96
C THR A 113 15.55 16.39 -0.09
N ALA A 114 16.75 16.90 -0.40
CA ALA A 114 17.69 16.25 -1.31
C ALA A 114 18.14 14.89 -0.74
N PHE A 115 18.39 14.82 0.57
CA PHE A 115 18.72 13.57 1.24
C PHE A 115 17.56 12.57 1.18
N VAL A 116 16.31 12.99 1.44
CA VAL A 116 15.12 12.13 1.35
C VAL A 116 14.92 11.61 -0.08
N ILE A 117 15.05 12.48 -1.09
CA ILE A 117 14.92 12.07 -2.50
C ILE A 117 16.06 11.11 -2.89
N GLY A 118 17.30 11.43 -2.54
CA GLY A 118 18.46 10.59 -2.85
C GLY A 118 18.40 9.21 -2.20
N THR A 119 18.01 9.15 -0.93
CA THR A 119 17.81 7.87 -0.22
C THR A 119 16.65 7.08 -0.82
N THR A 120 15.50 7.71 -1.07
CA THR A 120 14.33 7.04 -1.65
C THR A 120 14.63 6.51 -3.06
N ALA A 121 15.30 7.29 -3.90
CA ALA A 121 15.70 6.87 -5.24
C ALA A 121 16.74 5.74 -5.20
N GLY A 122 17.72 5.83 -4.30
CA GLY A 122 18.74 4.79 -4.11
C GLY A 122 18.14 3.46 -3.63
N TYR A 123 17.31 3.49 -2.58
CA TYR A 123 16.58 2.31 -2.12
C TYR A 123 15.63 1.78 -3.18
N GLY A 124 14.94 2.67 -3.89
CA GLY A 124 14.05 2.33 -5.00
C GLY A 124 14.79 1.55 -6.08
N LEU A 125 15.94 2.05 -6.56
CA LEU A 125 16.76 1.38 -7.57
C LEU A 125 17.17 -0.04 -7.15
N VAL A 126 17.71 -0.18 -5.93
CA VAL A 126 18.14 -1.49 -5.42
C VAL A 126 16.94 -2.42 -5.25
N ARG A 127 15.80 -1.91 -4.76
CA ARG A 127 14.55 -2.67 -4.63
C ARG A 127 14.06 -3.14 -5.99
N TYR A 128 14.00 -2.28 -7.01
CA TYR A 128 13.56 -2.66 -8.34
C TYR A 128 14.44 -3.75 -8.95
N ILE A 129 15.77 -3.63 -8.82
CA ILE A 129 16.69 -4.64 -9.35
C ILE A 129 16.53 -5.98 -8.59
N ARG A 130 16.53 -5.95 -7.26
CA ARG A 130 16.56 -7.17 -6.44
C ARG A 130 15.19 -7.84 -6.30
N SER A 131 14.16 -7.05 -6.05
CA SER A 131 12.82 -7.53 -5.69
C SER A 131 11.88 -7.62 -6.86
N ASP A 132 12.04 -6.82 -7.91
CA ASP A 132 11.16 -6.92 -9.07
C ASP A 132 11.85 -7.74 -10.14
N PHE A 133 13.04 -7.33 -10.60
CA PHE A 133 13.73 -8.01 -11.71
C PHE A 133 14.24 -9.41 -11.35
N VAL A 134 15.09 -9.54 -10.32
CA VAL A 134 15.67 -10.84 -9.95
C VAL A 134 14.62 -11.81 -9.40
N TYR A 135 13.68 -11.31 -8.58
CA TYR A 135 12.60 -12.15 -8.07
C TYR A 135 11.68 -12.62 -9.20
N GLN A 136 11.32 -11.77 -10.16
CA GLN A 136 10.45 -12.17 -11.27
C GLN A 136 11.11 -13.23 -12.17
N ILE A 137 12.42 -13.15 -12.38
CA ILE A 137 13.18 -14.20 -13.07
C ILE A 137 13.16 -15.49 -12.25
N ARG A 138 13.47 -15.42 -10.94
CA ARG A 138 13.45 -16.60 -10.05
C ARG A 138 12.05 -17.21 -9.90
N ALA A 139 11.01 -16.40 -9.86
CA ALA A 139 9.62 -16.86 -9.78
C ALA A 139 9.18 -17.56 -11.08
N THR A 140 9.70 -17.13 -12.22
CA THR A 140 9.40 -17.74 -13.53
C THR A 140 10.23 -19.02 -13.75
N VAL A 141 11.52 -19.00 -13.41
CA VAL A 141 12.45 -20.14 -13.65
C VAL A 141 12.39 -21.16 -12.50
N GLY A 142 12.36 -20.70 -11.26
CA GLY A 142 12.41 -21.51 -10.05
C GLY A 142 11.12 -22.27 -9.74
N ARG A 143 9.98 -21.88 -10.34
CA ARG A 143 8.74 -22.67 -10.29
C ARG A 143 8.89 -24.05 -10.94
N GLY A 144 9.87 -24.20 -11.84
CA GLY A 144 10.03 -25.39 -12.67
C GLY A 144 8.88 -25.53 -13.66
N LEU A 145 9.14 -26.06 -14.85
CA LEU A 145 8.06 -26.33 -15.82
C LEU A 145 7.23 -27.55 -15.41
N LEU A 146 7.77 -28.41 -14.55
CA LEU A 146 7.16 -29.65 -14.07
C LEU A 146 7.30 -29.74 -12.54
N PRO A 147 6.61 -28.89 -11.75
CA PRO A 147 6.58 -29.05 -10.31
C PRO A 147 5.97 -30.41 -9.95
N MET A 148 6.75 -31.19 -9.21
CA MET A 148 6.34 -32.45 -8.61
C MET A 148 6.26 -32.24 -7.10
N VAL A 149 5.12 -32.59 -6.50
CA VAL A 149 4.94 -32.63 -5.05
C VAL A 149 4.56 -34.07 -4.70
N ASP A 150 5.30 -34.68 -3.79
CA ASP A 150 5.10 -36.08 -3.36
C ASP A 150 5.01 -37.09 -4.51
N GLY A 151 5.84 -36.92 -5.54
CA GLY A 151 5.88 -37.81 -6.71
C GLY A 151 4.67 -37.68 -7.65
N ARG A 152 3.72 -36.76 -7.38
CA ARG A 152 2.57 -36.48 -8.24
C ARG A 152 2.83 -35.22 -9.05
N TRP A 153 2.54 -35.30 -10.34
CA TRP A 153 2.67 -34.17 -11.25
C TRP A 153 1.46 -33.23 -11.12
N LEU A 154 1.72 -31.97 -10.80
CA LEU A 154 0.69 -30.92 -10.72
C LEU A 154 0.53 -30.25 -12.09
N TRP A 155 -0.28 -30.86 -12.96
CA TRP A 155 -0.50 -30.37 -14.32
C TRP A 155 -1.02 -28.92 -14.39
N GLN A 156 -1.83 -28.50 -13.41
CA GLN A 156 -2.36 -27.12 -13.32
C GLN A 156 -1.24 -26.10 -13.09
N GLU A 157 -0.30 -26.44 -12.22
CA GLU A 157 0.82 -25.58 -11.87
C GLU A 157 1.84 -25.47 -13.01
N SER A 158 2.05 -26.59 -13.73
CA SER A 158 2.81 -26.62 -14.98
C SER A 158 2.18 -25.75 -16.06
N LEU A 159 0.86 -25.84 -16.25
CA LEU A 159 0.15 -25.03 -17.24
C LEU A 159 0.26 -23.55 -16.88
N ALA A 160 0.05 -23.18 -15.62
CA ALA A 160 0.21 -21.80 -15.16
C ALA A 160 1.64 -21.28 -15.39
N ALA A 161 2.66 -22.09 -15.09
CA ALA A 161 4.06 -21.74 -15.32
C ALA A 161 4.35 -21.49 -16.81
N LEU A 162 3.85 -22.37 -17.70
CA LEU A 162 3.99 -22.22 -19.15
C LEU A 162 3.29 -20.97 -19.68
N VAL A 163 2.06 -20.71 -19.22
CA VAL A 163 1.29 -19.53 -19.59
C VAL A 163 2.02 -18.25 -19.18
N ILE A 164 2.56 -18.20 -17.96
CA ILE A 164 3.34 -17.05 -17.47
C ILE A 164 4.63 -16.89 -18.28
N LEU A 165 5.36 -17.97 -18.55
CA LEU A 165 6.59 -17.93 -19.34
C LEU A 165 6.33 -17.41 -20.76
N ILE A 166 5.34 -17.99 -21.46
CA ILE A 166 4.97 -17.58 -22.82
C ILE A 166 4.46 -16.13 -22.82
N GLY A 167 3.60 -15.77 -21.86
CA GLY A 167 3.11 -14.41 -21.70
C GLY A 167 4.24 -13.39 -21.46
N THR A 168 5.22 -13.74 -20.64
CA THR A 168 6.38 -12.87 -20.34
C THR A 168 7.29 -12.70 -21.55
N LEU A 169 7.63 -13.80 -22.24
CA LEU A 169 8.49 -13.75 -23.43
C LEU A 169 7.81 -12.98 -24.58
N SER A 170 6.53 -13.26 -24.83
CA SER A 170 5.77 -12.57 -25.89
C SER A 170 5.49 -11.09 -25.55
N GLY A 171 5.25 -10.77 -24.28
CA GLY A 171 5.12 -9.38 -23.80
C GLY A 171 6.43 -8.60 -23.94
N LEU A 172 7.57 -9.22 -23.64
CA LEU A 172 8.88 -8.60 -23.86
C LEU A 172 9.11 -8.30 -25.36
N VAL A 173 8.74 -9.23 -26.24
CA VAL A 173 8.80 -9.03 -27.70
C VAL A 173 7.91 -7.87 -28.16
N TYR A 174 6.74 -7.67 -27.54
CA TYR A 174 5.86 -6.54 -27.84
C TYR A 174 6.46 -5.18 -27.42
N PHE A 175 7.12 -5.11 -26.26
CA PHE A 175 7.69 -3.85 -25.77
C PHE A 175 9.08 -3.52 -26.36
N ILE A 176 9.78 -4.50 -26.92
CA ILE A 176 11.03 -4.27 -27.66
C ILE A 176 10.68 -3.61 -29.00
N ASN A 177 10.67 -2.27 -28.99
CA ASN A 177 10.45 -1.42 -30.16
C ASN A 177 11.66 -1.37 -31.14
N THR A 178 12.65 -2.24 -30.96
CA THR A 178 13.91 -2.23 -31.74
C THR A 178 13.75 -2.82 -33.16
N ARG A 179 12.64 -3.53 -33.45
CA ARG A 179 12.36 -4.14 -34.76
C ARG A 179 10.94 -3.78 -35.20
N GLU A 180 10.75 -3.46 -36.49
CA GLU A 180 9.40 -3.27 -37.04
C GLU A 180 8.58 -4.57 -36.91
N HIS A 181 7.32 -4.44 -36.49
CA HIS A 181 6.38 -5.54 -36.29
C HIS A 181 5.90 -6.17 -37.62
N ARG A 182 6.78 -6.81 -38.38
CA ARG A 182 6.45 -7.53 -39.63
C ARG A 182 6.73 -9.04 -39.51
N GLY A 183 5.91 -9.84 -40.19
CA GLY A 183 6.09 -11.31 -40.27
C GLY A 183 5.84 -12.07 -38.96
N ALA A 184 6.66 -13.08 -38.66
CA ALA A 184 6.53 -13.93 -37.47
C ALA A 184 6.70 -13.15 -36.16
N TYR A 185 7.57 -12.13 -36.13
CA TYR A 185 7.80 -11.25 -34.98
C TYR A 185 6.51 -10.48 -34.60
N GLY A 186 5.77 -9.97 -35.60
CA GLY A 186 4.50 -9.30 -35.38
C GLY A 186 3.39 -10.20 -34.81
N ARG A 187 3.40 -11.51 -35.13
CA ARG A 187 2.44 -12.47 -34.55
C ARG A 187 2.72 -12.75 -33.07
N VAL A 188 4.00 -12.91 -32.70
CA VAL A 188 4.41 -13.10 -31.30
C VAL A 188 4.12 -11.86 -30.47
N ALA A 189 4.41 -10.66 -31.00
CA ALA A 189 4.07 -9.41 -30.35
C ALA A 189 2.54 -9.23 -30.16
N ARG A 190 1.72 -9.62 -31.15
CA ARG A 190 0.26 -9.60 -31.03
C ARG A 190 -0.24 -10.55 -29.94
N LEU A 191 0.36 -11.73 -29.82
CA LEU A 191 0.06 -12.66 -28.73
C LEU A 191 0.42 -12.03 -27.37
N GLY A 192 1.58 -11.37 -27.26
CA GLY A 192 1.96 -10.60 -26.07
C GLY A 192 0.94 -9.51 -25.72
N LEU A 193 0.48 -8.75 -26.71
CA LEU A 193 -0.58 -7.74 -26.56
C LEU A 193 -1.88 -8.35 -26.00
N MET A 194 -2.29 -9.53 -26.48
CA MET A 194 -3.47 -10.21 -25.94
C MET A 194 -3.28 -10.62 -24.48
N PHE A 195 -2.11 -11.18 -24.13
CA PHE A 195 -1.79 -11.51 -22.74
C PHE A 195 -1.84 -10.28 -21.82
N MET A 196 -1.30 -9.15 -22.27
CA MET A 196 -1.35 -7.90 -21.50
C MET A 196 -2.77 -7.36 -21.36
N LEU A 197 -3.57 -7.36 -22.43
CA LEU A 197 -4.96 -6.91 -22.38
C LEU A 197 -5.80 -7.75 -21.41
N VAL A 198 -5.61 -9.07 -21.40
CA VAL A 198 -6.27 -9.96 -20.44
C VAL A 198 -5.80 -9.67 -19.01
N THR A 199 -4.49 -9.51 -18.79
CA THR A 199 -3.93 -9.27 -17.45
C THR A 199 -4.35 -7.91 -16.87
N PHE A 200 -4.30 -6.85 -17.68
CA PHE A 200 -4.78 -5.53 -17.27
C PHE A 200 -6.29 -5.51 -17.10
N GLY A 201 -7.05 -6.21 -17.95
CA GLY A 201 -8.49 -6.38 -17.79
C GLY A 201 -8.86 -7.06 -16.48
N ALA A 202 -8.17 -8.15 -16.12
CA ALA A 202 -8.34 -8.82 -14.84
C ALA A 202 -7.96 -7.93 -13.65
N SER A 203 -6.87 -7.16 -13.75
CA SER A 203 -6.42 -6.22 -12.71
C SER A 203 -7.38 -5.06 -12.51
N PHE A 204 -7.96 -4.55 -13.59
CA PHE A 204 -9.01 -3.53 -13.52
C PHE A 204 -10.30 -4.11 -12.93
N GLY A 205 -10.70 -5.30 -13.37
CA GLY A 205 -11.87 -6.01 -12.85
C GLY A 205 -11.77 -6.28 -11.35
N SER A 206 -10.61 -6.71 -10.85
CA SER A 206 -10.39 -6.94 -9.42
C SER A 206 -10.46 -5.64 -8.61
N ALA A 207 -9.92 -4.53 -9.12
CA ALA A 207 -10.02 -3.22 -8.47
C ALA A 207 -11.47 -2.71 -8.41
N VAL A 208 -12.25 -2.91 -9.49
CA VAL A 208 -13.68 -2.56 -9.52
C VAL A 208 -14.47 -3.43 -8.54
N MET A 209 -14.23 -4.74 -8.53
CA MET A 209 -14.88 -5.66 -7.59
C MET A 209 -14.53 -5.32 -6.13
N ALA A 210 -13.28 -4.95 -5.84
CA ALA A 210 -12.88 -4.52 -4.50
C ALA A 210 -13.68 -3.30 -4.03
N ARG A 211 -13.93 -2.32 -4.91
CA ARG A 211 -14.75 -1.14 -4.59
C ARG A 211 -16.21 -1.50 -4.35
N PHE A 212 -16.79 -2.38 -5.17
CA PHE A 212 -18.15 -2.89 -4.94
C PHE A 212 -18.26 -3.72 -3.66
N ALA A 213 -17.26 -4.56 -3.36
CA ALA A 213 -17.23 -5.34 -2.12
C ALA A 213 -17.21 -4.43 -0.88
N LEU A 214 -16.41 -3.35 -0.90
CA LEU A 214 -16.41 -2.34 0.16
C LEU A 214 -17.78 -1.66 0.30
N LEU A 215 -18.43 -1.33 -0.83
CA LEU A 215 -19.76 -0.74 -0.83
C LEU A 215 -20.82 -1.68 -0.25
N ILE A 216 -20.80 -2.95 -0.66
CA ILE A 216 -21.70 -3.99 -0.14
C ILE A 216 -21.48 -4.17 1.37
N GLY A 217 -20.23 -4.18 1.82
CA GLY A 217 -19.90 -4.24 3.25
C GLY A 217 -20.53 -3.09 4.05
N ARG A 218 -20.54 -1.86 3.50
CA ARG A 218 -21.23 -0.73 4.12
C ARG A 218 -22.75 -0.87 4.13
N PHE A 219 -23.35 -1.46 3.09
CA PHE A 219 -24.78 -1.77 3.12
C PHE A 219 -25.13 -2.88 4.12
N GLN A 220 -24.29 -3.90 4.27
CA GLN A 220 -24.45 -4.96 5.27
C GLN A 220 -24.37 -4.41 6.70
N GLU A 221 -23.41 -3.50 6.95
CA GLU A 221 -23.30 -2.80 8.24
C GLU A 221 -24.55 -1.95 8.54
N LEU A 222 -25.05 -1.18 7.56
CA LEU A 222 -26.23 -0.33 7.76
C LEU A 222 -27.54 -1.12 7.90
N LEU A 223 -27.78 -2.10 7.03
CA LEU A 223 -29.05 -2.83 6.99
C LEU A 223 -29.08 -4.00 7.98
N GLY A 224 -27.94 -4.65 8.20
CA GLY A 224 -27.83 -5.80 9.08
C GLY A 224 -27.43 -5.40 10.49
N GLU A 225 -26.19 -4.95 10.68
CA GLU A 225 -25.70 -4.67 12.04
C GLU A 225 -26.43 -3.52 12.72
N TRP A 226 -26.74 -2.43 11.99
CA TRP A 226 -27.40 -1.26 12.59
C TRP A 226 -28.93 -1.40 12.69
N LEU A 227 -29.62 -1.75 11.60
CA LEU A 227 -31.09 -1.82 11.54
C LEU A 227 -31.68 -3.22 11.85
N GLY A 228 -30.89 -4.28 11.80
CA GLY A 228 -31.36 -5.66 12.04
C GLY A 228 -32.32 -6.20 10.99
N LEU A 229 -32.35 -5.63 9.78
CA LEU A 229 -33.30 -6.01 8.71
C LEU A 229 -32.83 -7.21 7.89
N ILE A 230 -31.53 -7.42 7.82
CA ILE A 230 -30.91 -8.56 7.13
C ILE A 230 -29.91 -9.22 8.09
N SER A 231 -29.91 -10.54 8.16
CA SER A 231 -28.90 -11.32 8.88
C SER A 231 -27.70 -11.61 7.99
#